data_AF-G5S5B0-F1
#
_entry.id   AF-G5S5B0-F1
#
_cell.length_a   1.000
_cell.length_b   1.000
_cell.length_c   1.000
_cell.angle_alpha   90.00
_cell.angle_beta   90.00
_cell.angle_gamma   90.00
#
_symmetry.space_group_name_H-M   'P 1'
#
loop_
_entity.id
_entity.type
_entity.pdbx_description
1 polymer ?
#
loop_
_entity_poly.entity_id
_entity_poly.type
_entity_poly.pdbx_seq_one_letter_code
_entity_poly.pdbx_strand_id
1 'polypeptide(L)'
;MEYYADQESLHSYAMRTCADDMEKLIVREDLTWKDVHKLLVRQGLKIDRKGKGLAIWSLDEPDITPIKASNLHPDLTLSCLEDDLGSFERMEDVGRYTLDENDAGEDALIHMYRYEPALHKRDEGARAARREARAVIKNTLTAS
;
A
#
# COMPACT_ATOMS: atom_id res chain seq x y z
N MET A 1 26.50 -20.53 11.50
CA MET A 1 25.94 -19.16 11.55
C MET A 1 24.90 -19.11 10.45
N GLU A 2 23.64 -19.35 10.81
CA GLU A 2 22.52 -19.35 9.87
C GLU A 2 22.32 -17.91 9.39
N TYR A 3 22.69 -17.64 8.14
CA TYR A 3 22.30 -16.42 7.46
C TYR A 3 20.81 -16.56 7.13
N TYR A 4 19.95 -16.16 8.06
CA TYR A 4 18.55 -15.91 7.71
C TYR A 4 18.60 -14.79 6.68
N ALA A 5 18.34 -15.15 5.43
CA ALA A 5 18.11 -14.21 4.36
C ALA A 5 16.93 -13.36 4.80
N ASP A 6 17.21 -12.13 5.22
CA ASP A 6 16.22 -11.10 5.49
C ASP A 6 15.57 -10.76 4.14
N GLN A 7 14.63 -11.61 3.71
CA GLN A 7 13.74 -11.36 2.60
C GLN A 7 12.51 -10.69 3.18
N GLU A 8 12.29 -9.42 2.83
CA GLU A 8 11.10 -8.72 3.26
C GLU A 8 9.88 -9.44 2.65
N SER A 9 9.04 -10.02 3.51
CA SER A 9 7.78 -10.63 3.08
C SER A 9 6.88 -9.59 2.42
N LEU A 10 6.08 -9.99 1.42
CA LEU A 10 5.10 -9.12 0.74
C LEU A 10 4.19 -8.39 1.74
N HIS A 11 3.84 -9.06 2.85
CA HIS A 11 3.10 -8.46 3.96
C HIS A 11 3.80 -7.24 4.55
N SER A 12 5.07 -7.39 4.93
CA SER A 12 5.85 -6.32 5.54
C SER A 12 6.03 -5.15 4.57
N TYR A 13 6.30 -5.45 3.29
CA TYR A 13 6.36 -4.43 2.25
C TYR A 13 5.05 -3.65 2.13
N ALA A 14 3.93 -4.35 1.92
CA ALA A 14 2.62 -3.72 1.74
C ALA A 14 2.21 -2.88 2.94
N MET A 15 2.41 -3.38 4.17
CA MET A 15 2.15 -2.61 5.39
C MET A 15 3.01 -1.34 5.46
N ARG A 16 4.29 -1.47 5.10
CA ARG A 16 5.26 -0.40 5.19
C ARG A 16 5.05 0.69 4.13
N THR A 17 4.57 0.33 2.93
CA THR A 17 4.38 1.25 1.79
C THR A 17 2.96 1.76 1.67
N CYS A 18 1.95 0.94 2.01
CA CYS A 18 0.55 1.25 1.73
C CYS A 18 -0.30 1.52 2.98
N ALA A 19 0.08 1.09 4.19
CA ALA A 19 -0.84 1.16 5.34
C ALA A 19 -1.28 2.59 5.68
N ASP A 20 -0.33 3.54 5.73
CA ASP A 20 -0.62 4.96 6.05
C ASP A 20 -1.45 5.65 4.96
N ASP A 21 -1.13 5.39 3.68
CA ASP A 21 -1.92 5.94 2.58
C ASP A 21 -3.29 5.28 2.46
N MET A 22 -3.40 3.98 2.78
CA MET A 22 -4.67 3.25 2.80
C MET A 22 -5.59 3.73 3.93
N GLU A 23 -5.05 3.98 5.13
CA GLU A 23 -5.81 4.56 6.25
C GLU A 23 -6.41 5.91 5.84
N LYS A 24 -5.62 6.77 5.20
CA LYS A 24 -6.08 8.07 4.67
C LYS A 24 -7.09 7.93 3.53
N LEU A 25 -6.98 6.87 2.74
CA LEU A 25 -7.84 6.63 1.60
C LEU A 25 -9.22 6.11 2.04
N ILE A 26 -9.26 5.20 3.02
CA ILE A 26 -10.50 4.59 3.54
C ILE A 26 -11.39 5.59 4.27
N VAL A 27 -10.80 6.62 4.89
CA VAL A 27 -11.58 7.67 5.58
C VAL A 27 -12.21 8.71 4.63
N ARG A 28 -11.96 8.61 3.32
CA ARG A 28 -12.52 9.54 2.33
C ARG A 28 -13.95 9.13 1.98
N GLU A 29 -14.86 10.10 2.00
CA GLU A 29 -16.27 9.92 1.62
C GLU A 29 -16.45 9.73 0.10
N ASP A 30 -15.44 10.09 -0.70
CA ASP A 30 -15.44 9.99 -2.17
C ASP A 30 -14.62 8.80 -2.69
N LEU A 31 -14.46 7.75 -1.88
CA LEU A 31 -13.63 6.61 -2.21
C LEU A 31 -14.21 5.79 -3.37
N THR A 32 -13.37 5.50 -4.38
CA THR A 32 -13.74 4.62 -5.49
C THR A 32 -12.83 3.41 -5.63
N TRP A 33 -13.31 2.33 -6.26
CA TRP A 33 -12.49 1.13 -6.52
C TRP A 33 -11.22 1.50 -7.30
N LYS A 34 -11.35 2.47 -8.20
CA LYS A 34 -10.24 3.03 -8.97
C LYS A 34 -9.16 3.65 -8.06
N ASP A 35 -9.51 4.38 -7.01
CA ASP A 35 -8.53 4.95 -6.09
C ASP A 35 -7.77 3.86 -5.31
N VAL A 36 -8.48 2.81 -4.87
CA VAL A 36 -7.88 1.66 -4.20
C VAL A 36 -6.88 0.96 -5.14
N HIS A 37 -7.32 0.69 -6.38
CA HIS A 37 -6.45 0.10 -7.39
C HIS A 37 -5.26 1.00 -7.71
N LYS A 38 -5.47 2.31 -7.86
CA LYS A 38 -4.40 3.28 -8.16
C LYS A 38 -3.34 3.33 -7.06
N LEU A 39 -3.75 3.31 -5.79
CA LEU A 39 -2.82 3.29 -4.66
C LEU A 39 -1.94 2.03 -4.68
N LEU A 40 -2.56 0.86 -4.88
CA LEU A 40 -1.86 -0.41 -4.88
C LEU A 40 -0.97 -0.59 -6.11
N VAL A 41 -1.48 -0.28 -7.30
CA VAL A 41 -0.75 -0.41 -8.57
C VAL A 41 0.50 0.45 -8.56
N ARG A 42 0.41 1.66 -7.97
CA ARG A 42 1.57 2.53 -7.78
C ARG A 42 2.73 1.86 -7.06
N GLN A 43 2.45 0.92 -6.16
CA GLN A 43 3.43 0.17 -5.37
C GLN A 43 3.73 -1.23 -5.95
N GLY A 44 3.32 -1.50 -7.19
CA GLY A 44 3.49 -2.81 -7.80
C GLY A 44 2.60 -3.89 -7.18
N LEU A 45 1.47 -3.49 -6.57
CA LEU A 45 0.51 -4.38 -5.94
C LEU A 45 -0.82 -4.33 -6.69
N LYS A 46 -1.59 -5.42 -6.62
CA LYS A 46 -2.98 -5.45 -7.10
C LYS A 46 -3.88 -6.09 -6.05
N ILE A 47 -5.13 -5.64 -5.97
CA ILE A 47 -6.16 -6.29 -5.16
C ILE A 47 -7.11 -7.09 -6.05
N ASP A 48 -7.40 -8.31 -5.65
CA ASP A 48 -8.34 -9.17 -6.37
C ASP A 48 -9.11 -10.09 -5.43
N ARG A 49 -10.24 -10.61 -5.89
CA ARG A 49 -11.07 -11.55 -5.14
C ARG A 49 -10.33 -12.89 -4.98
N LYS A 50 -10.21 -13.36 -3.73
CA LYS A 50 -9.69 -14.68 -3.40
C LYS A 50 -10.67 -15.41 -2.47
N GLY A 51 -11.43 -16.33 -3.05
CA GLY A 51 -12.48 -17.05 -2.32
C GLY A 51 -13.62 -16.12 -1.91
N LYS A 52 -13.83 -15.97 -0.60
CA LYS A 52 -14.90 -15.11 -0.03
C LYS A 52 -14.45 -13.68 0.32
N GLY A 53 -13.20 -13.33 0.08
CA GLY A 53 -12.65 -12.03 0.45
C GLY A 53 -11.70 -11.47 -0.61
N LEU A 54 -10.93 -10.46 -0.21
CA LEU A 54 -9.93 -9.82 -1.04
C LEU A 54 -8.51 -10.26 -0.65
N ALA A 55 -7.65 -10.35 -1.65
CA ALA A 55 -6.23 -10.62 -1.49
C ALA A 55 -5.40 -9.65 -2.30
N ILE A 56 -4.23 -9.31 -1.77
CA ILE A 56 -3.24 -8.45 -2.42
C ILE A 56 -2.18 -9.34 -3.03
N TRP A 57 -1.95 -9.15 -4.33
CA TRP A 57 -0.95 -9.84 -5.12
C TRP A 57 0.15 -8.87 -5.55
N SER A 58 1.36 -9.37 -5.73
CA SER A 58 2.41 -8.61 -6.41
C SER A 58 2.16 -8.63 -7.92
N LEU A 59 2.35 -7.48 -8.57
CA LEU A 59 2.37 -7.35 -10.04
C LEU A 59 3.72 -7.74 -10.61
N ASP A 60 4.80 -7.56 -9.84
CA ASP A 60 6.17 -7.88 -10.25
C ASP A 60 6.48 -9.36 -10.11
N GLU A 61 6.11 -9.94 -8.97
CA GLU A 61 6.50 -11.30 -8.58
C GLU A 61 5.24 -12.15 -8.34
N PRO A 62 4.62 -12.70 -9.40
CA PRO A 62 3.37 -13.46 -9.28
C PRO A 62 3.52 -14.81 -8.56
N ASP A 63 4.74 -15.31 -8.38
CA ASP A 63 5.04 -16.55 -7.66
C ASP A 63 4.90 -16.39 -6.14
N ILE A 64 4.92 -15.15 -5.65
CA ILE A 64 4.84 -14.87 -4.21
C ILE A 64 3.42 -15.09 -3.70
N THR A 65 3.34 -15.69 -2.51
CA THR A 65 2.05 -15.95 -1.86
C THR A 65 1.32 -14.62 -1.60
N PRO A 66 0.10 -14.46 -2.13
CA PRO A 66 -0.68 -13.24 -1.90
C PRO A 66 -1.15 -13.18 -0.45
N ILE A 67 -1.22 -11.96 0.08
CA ILE A 67 -1.66 -11.70 1.45
C ILE A 67 -3.15 -11.38 1.47
N LYS A 68 -3.81 -11.63 2.61
CA LYS A 68 -5.21 -11.20 2.78
C LYS A 68 -5.26 -9.68 2.84
N ALA A 69 -6.23 -9.08 2.15
CA ALA A 69 -6.43 -7.64 2.17
C ALA A 69 -6.67 -7.10 3.60
N SER A 70 -7.41 -7.84 4.42
CA SER A 70 -7.65 -7.54 5.83
C SER A 70 -6.38 -7.47 6.70
N ASN A 71 -5.24 -8.00 6.23
CA ASN A 71 -3.97 -7.86 6.94
C ASN A 71 -3.36 -6.48 6.73
N LEU A 72 -3.68 -5.80 5.62
CA LEU A 72 -3.21 -4.44 5.36
C LEU A 72 -4.02 -3.42 6.16
N HIS A 73 -5.35 -3.56 6.15
CA HIS A 73 -6.26 -2.74 6.94
C HIS A 73 -7.54 -3.54 7.26
N PRO A 74 -8.10 -3.45 8.47
CA PRO A 74 -9.29 -4.22 8.86
C PRO A 74 -10.51 -3.94 7.95
N ASP A 75 -10.67 -2.70 7.50
CA ASP A 75 -11.76 -2.31 6.58
C ASP A 75 -11.47 -2.64 5.11
N LEU A 76 -10.28 -3.15 4.79
CA LEU A 76 -9.95 -3.64 3.44
C LEU A 76 -10.52 -5.05 3.22
N THR A 77 -11.80 -5.21 3.50
CA THR A 77 -12.55 -6.45 3.27
C THR A 77 -13.58 -6.23 2.19
N LEU A 78 -13.90 -7.29 1.45
CA LEU A 78 -14.89 -7.21 0.37
C LEU A 78 -16.21 -6.61 0.87
N SER A 79 -16.72 -7.10 2.02
CA SER A 79 -18.01 -6.64 2.54
C SER A 79 -18.00 -5.19 3.01
N CYS A 80 -16.90 -4.70 3.60
CA CYS A 80 -16.82 -3.30 4.03
C CYS A 80 -16.71 -2.36 2.83
N LEU A 81 -15.88 -2.72 1.85
CA LEU A 81 -15.72 -1.93 0.63
C LEU A 81 -16.96 -1.99 -0.25
N GLU A 82 -17.67 -3.12 -0.33
CA GLU A 82 -18.92 -3.18 -1.10
C GLU A 82 -20.08 -2.40 -0.47
N ASP A 83 -20.04 -2.16 0.84
CA ASP A 83 -21.03 -1.33 1.56
C ASP A 83 -20.90 0.16 1.17
N ASP A 84 -19.66 0.64 1.04
CA ASP A 84 -19.35 2.04 0.75
C ASP A 84 -19.18 2.33 -0.76
N LEU A 85 -18.43 1.50 -1.48
CA LEU A 85 -18.10 1.67 -2.89
C LEU A 85 -19.07 0.95 -3.86
N GLY A 86 -19.93 0.07 -3.34
CA GLY A 86 -20.76 -0.80 -4.17
C GLY A 86 -20.00 -2.02 -4.74
N SER A 87 -20.58 -2.69 -5.73
CA SER A 87 -20.07 -3.98 -6.24
C SER A 87 -18.59 -3.92 -6.64
N PHE A 88 -17.80 -4.90 -6.22
CA PHE A 88 -16.37 -4.93 -6.53
C PHE A 88 -16.08 -4.89 -8.04
N GLU A 89 -15.22 -3.96 -8.43
CA GLU A 89 -14.70 -3.80 -9.79
C GLU A 89 -13.24 -4.24 -9.85
N ARG A 90 -12.88 -5.00 -10.90
CA ARG A 90 -11.48 -5.40 -11.09
C ARG A 90 -10.68 -4.23 -11.61
N MET A 91 -9.36 -4.31 -11.41
CA MET A 91 -8.40 -3.35 -11.95
C MET A 91 -8.61 -3.10 -13.46
N GLU A 92 -8.93 -4.16 -14.20
CA GLU A 92 -9.15 -4.17 -15.65
C GLU A 92 -10.42 -3.42 -16.07
N ASP A 93 -11.42 -3.37 -15.18
CA ASP A 93 -12.71 -2.72 -15.44
C ASP A 93 -12.66 -1.22 -15.10
N VAL A 94 -11.85 -0.82 -14.11
CA VAL A 94 -11.78 0.56 -13.61
C VAL A 94 -10.75 1.44 -14.33
N GLY A 95 -9.78 0.84 -15.01
CA GLY A 95 -8.68 1.58 -15.61
C GLY A 95 -7.69 0.74 -16.40
N ARG A 96 -6.77 1.44 -17.09
CA ARG A 96 -5.71 0.82 -17.87
C ARG A 96 -4.41 0.80 -17.08
N TYR A 97 -3.91 -0.41 -16.82
CA TYR A 97 -2.57 -0.61 -16.27
C TYR A 97 -1.50 -0.10 -17.24
N THR A 98 -0.56 0.70 -16.74
CA THR A 98 0.56 1.22 -17.52
C THR A 98 1.84 1.30 -16.70
N LEU A 99 2.96 1.05 -17.36
CA LEU A 99 4.31 1.28 -16.84
C LEU A 99 4.85 2.65 -17.26
N ASP A 100 4.13 3.38 -18.12
CA ASP A 100 4.52 4.72 -18.54
C ASP A 100 4.19 5.72 -17.43
N GLU A 101 5.24 6.27 -16.79
CA GLU A 101 5.09 7.25 -15.71
C GLU A 101 4.52 8.60 -16.17
N ASN A 102 4.56 8.86 -17.49
CA ASN A 102 4.07 10.09 -18.11
C ASN A 102 2.64 9.96 -18.64
N ASP A 103 1.98 8.84 -18.38
CA ASP A 103 0.65 8.57 -18.89
C ASP A 103 -0.36 9.51 -18.22
N ALA A 104 -0.80 10.52 -18.96
CA ALA A 104 -1.77 11.51 -18.50
C ALA A 104 -3.22 11.02 -18.62
N GLY A 105 -3.44 9.73 -18.96
CA GLY A 105 -4.77 9.15 -19.06
C GLY A 105 -5.50 9.24 -17.72
N GLU A 106 -6.73 9.73 -17.70
CA GLU A 106 -7.52 9.78 -16.47
C GLU A 106 -7.77 8.38 -15.90
N ASP A 107 -7.91 7.37 -16.78
CA ASP A 107 -8.04 5.94 -16.45
C ASP A 107 -6.70 5.22 -16.19
N ALA A 108 -5.56 5.91 -16.28
CA ALA A 108 -4.26 5.28 -16.14
C ALA A 108 -3.96 4.86 -14.69
N LEU A 109 -3.67 3.57 -14.52
CA LEU A 109 -3.15 3.00 -13.28
C LEU A 109 -1.63 2.83 -13.44
N ILE A 110 -0.90 3.85 -13.00
CA ILE A 110 0.55 3.98 -13.19
C ILE A 110 1.28 3.18 -12.11
N HIS A 111 2.04 2.18 -12.53
CA HIS A 111 3.00 1.48 -11.69
C HIS A 111 4.28 2.31 -11.57
N MET A 112 4.58 2.86 -10.38
CA MET A 112 5.76 3.69 -10.15
C MET A 112 6.87 2.98 -9.39
N TYR A 113 6.53 2.18 -8.38
CA TYR A 113 7.49 1.50 -7.52
C TYR A 113 7.39 -0.01 -7.70
N ARG A 114 8.55 -0.63 -7.86
CA ARG A 114 8.68 -2.07 -8.02
C ARG A 114 8.83 -2.77 -6.67
N TYR A 115 8.14 -3.89 -6.48
CA TYR A 115 8.45 -4.78 -5.37
C TYR A 115 9.67 -5.64 -5.71
N GLU A 116 10.83 -5.32 -5.13
CA GLU A 116 12.07 -6.07 -5.31
C GLU A 116 12.55 -6.66 -3.98
N PRO A 117 12.28 -7.95 -3.69
CA PRO A 117 12.59 -8.57 -2.40
C PRO A 117 14.10 -8.57 -2.07
N ALA A 118 14.97 -8.52 -3.09
CA ALA A 118 16.42 -8.55 -2.94
C ALA A 118 17.09 -7.16 -2.75
N LEU A 119 16.37 -6.06 -2.97
CA LEU A 119 16.95 -4.70 -2.97
C LEU A 119 16.83 -3.95 -1.63
N HIS A 120 16.19 -4.54 -0.62
CA HIS A 120 15.91 -3.88 0.66
C HIS A 120 17.13 -3.58 1.55
N LYS A 121 18.37 -3.80 1.08
CA LYS A 121 19.58 -3.32 1.77
C LYS A 121 19.91 -1.84 1.56
N ARG A 122 19.14 -1.09 0.77
CA ARG A 122 19.39 0.35 0.54
C ARG A 122 18.09 1.12 0.34
N ASP A 123 17.40 1.45 1.43
CA ASP A 123 16.92 2.81 1.71
C ASP A 123 16.29 2.89 3.11
N GLU A 124 17.14 2.85 4.14
CA GLU A 124 16.75 3.20 5.51
C GLU A 124 16.70 4.73 5.72
N GLY A 125 16.70 5.53 4.64
CA GLY A 125 16.89 6.99 4.67
C GLY A 125 15.62 7.84 4.71
N ALA A 126 14.47 7.33 4.27
CA ALA A 126 13.28 8.19 4.10
C ALA A 126 12.29 8.20 5.28
N ARG A 127 12.41 7.30 6.27
CA ARG A 127 11.53 7.25 7.46
C ARG A 127 12.09 7.89 8.73
N ALA A 128 13.26 8.50 8.70
CA ALA A 128 13.78 9.23 9.85
C ALA A 128 13.12 10.61 10.05
N ALA A 129 12.53 11.21 9.02
CA ALA A 129 12.13 12.63 9.07
C ALA A 129 10.76 12.96 9.72
N ARG A 130 9.99 11.98 10.23
CA ARG A 130 8.62 12.23 10.74
C ARG A 130 8.40 11.89 12.21
N ARG A 131 9.43 11.49 12.96
CA ARG A 131 9.32 11.13 14.39
C ARG A 131 9.92 12.14 15.37
N GLU A 132 10.36 13.32 14.92
CA GLU A 132 10.99 14.35 15.78
C GLU A 132 10.14 15.61 16.02
N ALA A 133 8.81 15.57 15.84
CA ALA A 133 7.96 16.76 16.04
C ALA A 133 6.99 16.69 17.24
N ARG A 134 7.18 15.76 18.19
CA ARG A 134 6.28 15.64 19.36
C ARG A 134 6.96 15.44 20.72
N ALA A 135 8.20 15.89 20.93
CA ALA A 135 8.80 15.85 22.26
C ALA A 135 9.90 16.92 22.47
N VAL A 136 9.49 18.17 22.72
CA VAL A 136 10.18 19.29 23.42
C VAL A 136 9.34 20.49 23.04
N ILE A 137 8.53 21.09 23.92
CA ILE A 137 8.96 22.04 24.94
C ILE A 137 8.14 21.80 26.21
N LYS A 138 8.73 21.08 27.17
CA LYS A 138 8.39 21.27 28.58
C LYS A 138 9.70 21.62 29.28
N ASN A 139 9.66 22.75 30.00
CA ASN A 139 10.54 23.10 31.11
C ASN A 139 11.85 23.86 30.79
N THR A 140 11.77 25.18 30.66
CA THR A 140 12.87 26.07 31.09
C THR A 140 12.56 26.59 32.49
N LEU A 141 13.19 25.98 33.50
CA LEU A 141 13.22 26.41 34.90
C LEU A 141 14.13 27.65 35.05
N THR A 142 13.70 28.55 35.92
CA THR A 142 14.50 29.34 36.88
C THR A 142 16.03 29.18 36.85
N ALA A 143 16.77 30.25 36.53
CA ALA A 143 18.01 30.67 37.19
C ALA A 143 18.62 31.91 36.50
N SER A 144 18.40 33.09 37.06
CA SER A 144 19.40 34.15 37.28
C SER A 144 18.79 35.20 38.21
#